data_AF-A0A920STK2-F1
#
_entry.id   AF-A0A920STK2-F1
#
_cell.length_a   1.000
_cell.length_b   1.000
_cell.length_c   1.000
_cell.angle_alpha   90.00
_cell.angle_beta   90.00
_cell.angle_gamma   90.00
#
_symmetry.space_group_name_H-M   'P 1'
#
loop_
_entity.id
_entity.type
_entity.pdbx_description
1 polymer ?
#
loop_
_entity_poly.entity_id
_entity_poly.type
_entity_poly.pdbx_seq_one_letter_code
_entity_poly.pdbx_strand_id
1 'polypeptide(L)'
;MPRLVTPIVLCDDCGGEAERAAEQIARFGYTRFEILDGGIAAGKGKAGYEIFSGVNVPSKAFGEFFEQEYETPRLPAAQVKAKIDAGEKVVILDSRPMVEFNNMSIPGGSCCPGAELVYRVSDAVEDPDTLVVVNCAGRTRSIIGCQSLINAGIPNPVVALKDGTMGWHLAGFALDHGQTLRHQRSVSPVSRVLRPWRPQSVSGLVSESSRCRNSAHSGMKRASIPCFYSTCALPRNLKWVICPVRYLRPAVSWCRPRTSTSVCATRAWSSSTTPACGP
;
A
#
# COMPACT_ATOMS: atom_id res chain seq x y z
N MET A 1 14.13 10.97 1.77
CA MET A 1 12.84 11.67 1.52
C MET A 1 13.13 13.02 0.88
N PRO A 2 12.51 13.41 -0.26
CA PRO A 2 12.95 14.57 -1.03
C PRO A 2 12.67 15.94 -0.38
N ARG A 3 11.83 16.01 0.67
CA ARG A 3 11.57 17.23 1.44
C ARG A 3 12.18 17.09 2.83
N LEU A 4 13.12 17.98 3.17
CA LEU A 4 13.88 17.99 4.44
C LEU A 4 13.02 18.33 5.67
N VAL A 5 11.84 18.92 5.47
CA VAL A 5 10.87 19.32 6.51
C VAL A 5 9.70 18.33 6.67
N THR A 6 9.72 17.21 5.93
CA THR A 6 8.75 16.12 6.13
C THR A 6 8.93 15.55 7.54
N PRO A 7 7.86 15.41 8.36
CA PRO A 7 7.95 14.70 9.62
C PRO A 7 8.31 13.23 9.38
N ILE A 8 9.42 12.80 9.98
CA ILE A 8 9.91 11.42 9.96
C ILE A 8 9.79 10.87 11.38
N VAL A 9 9.24 9.67 11.52
CA VAL A 9 9.34 8.90 12.77
C VAL A 9 10.31 7.75 12.51
N LEU A 10 11.38 7.68 13.30
CA LEU A 10 12.34 6.58 13.29
C LEU A 10 11.90 5.53 14.31
N CYS A 11 12.10 4.26 13.99
CA CYS A 11 11.60 3.14 14.76
C CYS A 11 12.42 1.88 14.46
N ASP A 12 12.75 1.16 15.52
CA ASP A 12 13.42 -0.14 15.54
C ASP A 12 12.81 -1.00 16.68
N ASP A 13 13.43 -2.15 16.97
CA ASP A 13 13.13 -3.00 18.12
C ASP A 13 13.91 -2.58 19.38
N CYS A 14 14.20 -1.27 19.55
CA CYS A 14 15.07 -0.69 20.59
C CYS A 14 16.53 -1.18 20.54
N GLY A 15 17.06 -1.46 19.34
CA GLY A 15 18.44 -1.94 19.14
C GLY A 15 19.50 -0.84 19.08
N GLY A 16 19.09 0.42 18.87
CA GLY A 16 19.99 1.57 18.71
C GLY A 16 20.18 1.99 17.24
N GLU A 17 19.51 1.31 16.30
CA GLU A 17 19.45 1.70 14.89
C GLU A 17 18.71 3.03 14.71
N ALA A 18 17.68 3.30 15.51
CA ALA A 18 16.90 4.53 15.42
C ALA A 18 17.72 5.78 15.77
N GLU A 19 18.50 5.74 16.86
CA GLU A 19 19.41 6.81 17.28
C GLU A 19 20.53 7.04 16.25
N ARG A 20 21.13 5.95 15.76
CA ARG A 20 22.17 6.01 14.72
C ARG A 20 21.63 6.59 13.41
N ALA A 21 20.38 6.26 13.04
CA ALA A 21 19.70 6.86 11.90
C ALA A 21 19.39 8.35 12.13
N ALA A 22 18.98 8.74 13.34
CA ALA A 22 18.71 10.13 13.71
C ALA A 22 19.93 11.04 13.51
N GLU A 23 21.11 10.58 13.94
CA GLU A 23 22.37 11.29 13.67
C GLU A 23 22.63 11.50 12.18
N GLN A 24 22.40 10.48 11.34
CA GLN A 24 22.68 10.60 9.90
C GLN A 24 21.70 11.53 9.21
N ILE A 25 20.39 11.46 9.51
CA ILE A 25 19.42 12.36 8.87
C ILE A 25 19.58 13.81 9.36
N ALA A 26 20.04 14.05 10.59
CA ALA A 26 20.47 15.38 11.02
C ALA A 26 21.62 15.93 10.15
N ARG A 27 22.65 15.12 9.89
CA ARG A 27 23.78 15.47 9.02
C ARG A 27 23.36 15.72 7.56
N PHE A 28 22.33 15.04 7.07
CA PHE A 28 21.71 15.29 5.76
C PHE A 28 20.72 16.47 5.74
N GLY A 29 20.62 17.25 6.82
CA GLY A 29 19.81 18.48 6.87
C GLY A 29 18.31 18.26 7.04
N TYR A 30 17.85 17.06 7.42
CA TYR A 30 16.46 16.87 7.84
C TYR A 30 16.23 17.55 9.19
N THR A 31 15.14 18.31 9.30
CA THR A 31 14.90 19.21 10.45
C THR A 31 13.70 18.82 11.31
N ARG A 32 12.95 17.78 10.91
CA ARG A 32 11.73 17.34 11.59
C ARG A 32 11.68 15.82 11.69
N PHE A 33 12.35 15.27 12.69
CA PHE A 33 12.33 13.84 12.97
C PHE A 33 12.22 13.57 14.48
N GLU A 34 11.59 12.46 14.83
CA GLU A 34 11.37 11.98 16.20
C GLU A 34 11.62 10.45 16.23
N ILE A 35 11.96 9.87 17.38
CA ILE A 35 12.10 8.42 17.58
C ILE A 35 10.85 7.90 18.30
N LEU A 36 10.35 6.72 17.92
CA LEU A 36 9.19 6.09 18.56
C LEU A 36 9.55 5.53 19.94
N ASP A 37 8.97 6.11 21.01
CA ASP A 37 9.17 5.63 22.39
C ASP A 37 8.83 4.14 22.55
N GLY A 38 9.80 3.35 23.01
CA GLY A 38 9.68 1.90 23.20
C GLY A 38 9.54 1.08 21.92
N GLY A 39 9.86 1.66 20.76
CA GLY A 39 10.01 0.95 19.49
C GLY A 39 8.75 0.23 18.99
N ILE A 40 8.96 -0.75 18.12
CA ILE A 40 7.89 -1.58 17.54
C ILE A 40 7.06 -2.28 18.64
N ALA A 41 7.73 -2.78 19.69
CA ALA A 41 7.10 -3.49 20.80
C ALA A 41 6.08 -2.65 21.58
N ALA A 42 6.36 -1.35 21.81
CA ALA A 42 5.42 -0.46 22.48
C ALA A 42 4.13 -0.22 21.67
N GLY A 43 4.22 -0.23 20.33
CA GLY A 43 3.05 -0.10 19.45
C GLY A 43 2.01 -1.19 19.69
N LYS A 44 2.43 -2.46 19.68
CA LYS A 44 1.55 -3.61 19.94
C LYS A 44 1.17 -3.76 21.42
N GLY A 45 2.12 -3.55 22.32
CA GLY A 45 1.92 -3.74 23.77
C GLY A 45 1.14 -2.61 24.44
N LYS A 46 1.71 -1.39 24.47
CA LYS A 46 1.16 -0.26 25.23
C LYS A 46 0.00 0.43 24.51
N ALA A 47 0.02 0.47 23.17
CA ALA A 47 -0.95 1.22 22.37
C ALA A 47 -1.99 0.35 21.64
N GLY A 48 -1.81 -0.99 21.62
CA GLY A 48 -2.76 -1.92 21.00
C GLY A 48 -2.85 -1.80 19.47
N TYR A 49 -1.79 -1.32 18.80
CA TYR A 49 -1.73 -1.23 17.34
C TYR A 49 -1.32 -2.55 16.71
N GLU A 50 -1.90 -2.84 15.54
CA GLU A 50 -1.57 -4.04 14.76
C GLU A 50 -0.20 -3.89 14.06
N ILE A 51 0.59 -4.97 14.04
CA ILE A 51 1.88 -5.01 13.36
C ILE A 51 1.79 -5.93 12.15
N PHE A 52 2.03 -5.38 10.96
CA PHE A 52 2.06 -6.13 9.72
C PHE A 52 3.50 -6.39 9.26
N SER A 53 3.77 -7.60 8.79
CA SER A 53 5.10 -8.03 8.35
C SER A 53 5.24 -8.12 6.81
N GLY A 54 6.48 -8.02 6.35
CA GLY A 54 6.83 -8.12 4.92
C GLY A 54 6.73 -6.81 4.12
N VAL A 55 7.18 -6.86 2.86
CA VAL A 55 7.26 -5.65 2.01
C VAL A 55 5.92 -5.28 1.36
N ASN A 56 5.69 -3.98 1.17
CA ASN A 56 4.55 -3.39 0.45
C ASN A 56 3.16 -3.83 0.97
N VAL A 57 3.00 -4.00 2.28
CA VAL A 57 1.73 -4.45 2.90
C VAL A 57 0.52 -3.61 2.47
N PRO A 58 0.52 -2.26 2.49
CA PRO A 58 -0.68 -1.49 2.14
C PRO A 58 -1.16 -1.79 0.71
N SER A 59 -0.23 -1.89 -0.25
CA SER A 59 -0.54 -2.22 -1.64
C SER A 59 -1.03 -3.66 -1.80
N LYS A 60 -0.54 -4.60 -0.99
CA LYS A 60 -1.02 -6.00 -0.96
C LYS A 60 -2.44 -6.09 -0.42
N ALA A 61 -2.69 -5.50 0.75
CA ALA A 61 -4.01 -5.46 1.39
C ALA A 61 -5.06 -4.77 0.49
N PHE A 62 -4.67 -3.72 -0.24
CA PHE A 62 -5.50 -3.08 -1.25
C PHE A 62 -5.86 -4.03 -2.41
N GLY A 63 -4.95 -4.90 -2.84
CA GLY A 63 -5.24 -5.94 -3.83
C GLY A 63 -6.22 -7.01 -3.33
N GLU A 64 -6.09 -7.44 -2.08
CA GLU A 64 -7.05 -8.38 -1.46
C GLU A 64 -8.45 -7.75 -1.35
N PHE A 65 -8.55 -6.47 -0.98
CA PHE A 65 -9.82 -5.73 -0.97
C PHE A 65 -10.49 -5.72 -2.34
N PHE A 66 -9.73 -5.50 -3.42
CA PHE A 66 -10.29 -5.52 -4.78
C PHE A 66 -10.81 -6.91 -5.19
N GLU A 67 -10.13 -7.99 -4.82
CA GLU A 67 -10.59 -9.36 -5.12
C GLU A 67 -11.87 -9.73 -4.34
N GLN A 68 -12.12 -9.13 -3.17
CA GLN A 68 -13.35 -9.33 -2.40
C GLN A 68 -14.51 -8.43 -2.86
N GLU A 69 -14.24 -7.15 -3.16
CA GLU A 69 -15.29 -6.17 -3.49
C GLU A 69 -15.80 -6.30 -4.94
N TYR A 70 -14.94 -6.69 -5.89
CA TYR A 70 -15.27 -6.77 -7.32
C TYR A 70 -15.31 -8.21 -7.87
N GLU A 71 -15.13 -9.22 -7.02
CA GLU A 71 -15.07 -10.65 -7.38
C GLU A 71 -14.15 -10.95 -8.59
N THR A 72 -13.04 -10.19 -8.72
CA THR A 72 -12.20 -10.15 -9.93
C THR A 72 -11.90 -11.55 -10.50
N PRO A 73 -12.33 -11.86 -11.74
CA PRO A 73 -12.20 -13.20 -12.31
C PRO A 73 -10.77 -13.73 -12.30
N ARG A 74 -10.60 -15.01 -11.96
CA ARG A 74 -9.30 -15.67 -11.79
C ARG A 74 -9.34 -17.13 -12.21
N LEU A 75 -8.27 -17.63 -12.83
CA LEU A 75 -8.11 -19.04 -13.19
C LEU A 75 -6.87 -19.66 -12.52
N PRO A 76 -6.93 -20.89 -12.00
CA PRO A 76 -5.75 -21.65 -11.56
C PRO A 76 -4.80 -21.93 -12.73
N ALA A 77 -3.49 -22.02 -12.44
CA ALA A 77 -2.46 -22.33 -13.43
C ALA A 77 -2.76 -23.58 -14.27
N ALA A 78 -3.27 -24.66 -13.66
CA ALA A 78 -3.62 -25.89 -14.37
C ALA A 78 -4.75 -25.69 -15.42
N GLN A 79 -5.71 -24.79 -15.15
CA GLN A 79 -6.76 -24.48 -16.12
C GLN A 79 -6.22 -23.60 -17.26
N VAL A 80 -5.39 -22.61 -16.96
CA VAL A 80 -4.74 -21.78 -17.99
C VAL A 80 -3.82 -22.63 -18.87
N LYS A 81 -3.04 -23.55 -18.28
CA LYS A 81 -2.20 -24.51 -19.02
C LYS A 81 -3.02 -25.44 -19.91
N ALA A 82 -4.13 -25.99 -19.41
CA ALA A 82 -5.02 -26.83 -20.21
C ALA A 82 -5.63 -26.09 -21.42
N LYS A 83 -5.95 -24.79 -21.28
CA LYS A 83 -6.43 -23.96 -22.41
C LYS A 83 -5.35 -23.74 -23.47
N ILE A 84 -4.10 -23.49 -23.06
CA ILE A 84 -2.95 -23.40 -23.97
C ILE A 84 -2.72 -24.74 -24.70
N ASP A 85 -2.74 -25.85 -23.95
CA ASP A 85 -2.51 -27.20 -24.51
C ASP A 85 -3.62 -27.66 -25.46
N ALA A 86 -4.85 -27.16 -25.27
CA ALA A 86 -5.98 -27.37 -26.17
C ALA A 86 -5.94 -26.45 -27.42
N GLY A 87 -4.98 -25.52 -27.52
CA GLY A 87 -4.88 -24.56 -28.62
C GLY A 87 -5.93 -23.44 -28.58
N GLU A 88 -6.50 -23.14 -27.41
CA GLU A 88 -7.41 -22.00 -27.27
C GLU A 88 -6.69 -20.65 -27.48
N LYS A 89 -7.43 -19.63 -27.93
CA LYS A 89 -6.93 -18.25 -28.07
C LYS A 89 -6.67 -17.64 -26.69
N VAL A 90 -5.45 -17.76 -26.18
CA VAL A 90 -5.02 -17.24 -24.88
C VAL A 90 -3.83 -16.29 -25.06
N VAL A 91 -3.90 -15.10 -24.46
CA VAL A 91 -2.78 -14.14 -24.38
C VAL A 91 -2.47 -13.85 -22.92
N ILE A 92 -1.20 -14.03 -22.52
CA ILE A 92 -0.76 -13.82 -21.14
C ILE A 92 0.02 -12.51 -21.02
N LEU A 93 -0.53 -11.55 -20.29
CA LEU A 93 0.05 -10.22 -20.08
C LEU A 93 0.67 -10.11 -18.68
N ASP A 94 2.00 -10.01 -18.60
CA ASP A 94 2.71 -9.89 -17.34
C ASP A 94 2.75 -8.44 -16.84
N SER A 95 2.00 -8.16 -15.78
CA SER A 95 1.85 -6.85 -15.14
C SER A 95 3.10 -6.34 -14.41
N ARG A 96 4.22 -7.09 -14.44
CA ARG A 96 5.47 -6.73 -13.77
C ARG A 96 6.41 -5.88 -14.65
N PRO A 97 7.37 -5.16 -14.06
CA PRO A 97 8.50 -4.56 -14.78
C PRO A 97 9.30 -5.62 -15.58
N MET A 98 9.89 -5.20 -16.70
CA MET A 98 10.66 -6.07 -17.61
C MET A 98 11.72 -6.91 -16.89
N VAL A 99 12.40 -6.38 -15.87
CA VAL A 99 13.44 -7.12 -15.12
C VAL A 99 12.87 -8.34 -14.37
N GLU A 100 11.66 -8.25 -13.80
CA GLU A 100 11.04 -9.40 -13.13
C GLU A 100 10.52 -10.44 -14.13
N PHE A 101 10.01 -9.99 -15.29
CA PHE A 101 9.56 -10.85 -16.39
C PHE A 101 10.73 -11.60 -17.04
N ASN A 102 11.82 -10.88 -17.34
CA ASN A 102 13.04 -11.44 -17.91
C ASN A 102 13.71 -12.45 -16.98
N ASN A 103 13.67 -12.23 -15.66
CA ASN A 103 14.18 -13.17 -14.67
C ASN A 103 13.41 -14.50 -14.67
N MET A 104 12.07 -14.47 -14.75
CA MET A 104 11.22 -15.66 -14.95
C MET A 104 9.81 -15.25 -15.39
N SER A 105 9.19 -16.00 -16.31
CA SER A 105 7.92 -15.67 -16.96
C SER A 105 7.07 -16.92 -17.24
N ILE A 106 5.77 -16.75 -17.47
CA ILE A 106 4.91 -17.83 -17.96
C ILE A 106 5.25 -18.06 -19.45
N PRO A 107 5.46 -19.30 -19.92
CA PRO A 107 5.74 -19.58 -21.32
C PRO A 107 4.70 -18.97 -22.27
N GLY A 108 5.17 -18.33 -23.34
CA GLY A 108 4.33 -17.62 -24.32
C GLY A 108 3.74 -16.28 -23.83
N GLY A 109 4.00 -15.84 -22.60
CA GLY A 109 3.55 -14.55 -22.10
C GLY A 109 4.39 -13.37 -22.60
N SER A 110 3.84 -12.16 -22.52
CA SER A 110 4.52 -10.91 -22.88
C SER A 110 4.55 -9.90 -21.72
N CYS A 111 5.60 -9.10 -21.64
CA CYS A 111 5.75 -8.06 -20.63
C CYS A 111 4.83 -6.88 -20.95
N CYS A 112 3.86 -6.63 -20.06
CA CYS A 112 2.95 -5.49 -20.15
C CYS A 112 2.69 -4.92 -18.73
N PRO A 113 3.65 -4.14 -18.17
CA PRO A 113 3.60 -3.60 -16.82
C PRO A 113 2.24 -2.98 -16.46
N GLY A 114 1.78 -3.11 -15.21
CA GLY A 114 0.38 -2.86 -14.85
C GLY A 114 -0.25 -1.53 -15.32
N ALA A 115 0.51 -0.41 -15.27
CA ALA A 115 0.03 0.90 -15.74
C ALA A 115 -0.04 1.03 -17.28
N GLU A 116 0.56 0.08 -18.01
CA GLU A 116 0.57 0.01 -19.47
C GLU A 116 -0.48 -0.94 -20.05
N LEU A 117 -1.12 -1.80 -19.23
CA LEU A 117 -2.10 -2.82 -19.68
C LEU A 117 -3.20 -2.22 -20.56
N VAL A 118 -3.95 -1.24 -20.02
CA VAL A 118 -5.04 -0.56 -20.73
C VAL A 118 -4.56 0.18 -21.99
N TYR A 119 -3.27 0.57 -22.03
CA TYR A 119 -2.67 1.29 -23.16
C TYR A 119 -2.14 0.38 -24.27
N ARG A 120 -1.81 -0.89 -23.97
CA ARG A 120 -1.16 -1.84 -24.89
C ARG A 120 -1.97 -3.09 -25.21
N VAL A 121 -3.06 -3.38 -24.49
CA VAL A 121 -3.88 -4.58 -24.73
C VAL A 121 -4.35 -4.71 -26.18
N SER A 122 -4.62 -3.59 -26.85
CA SER A 122 -4.99 -3.53 -28.28
C SER A 122 -3.86 -3.85 -29.26
N ASP A 123 -2.59 -3.75 -28.86
CA ASP A 123 -1.42 -4.18 -29.64
C ASP A 123 -0.99 -5.63 -29.30
N ALA A 124 -1.68 -6.25 -28.34
CA ALA A 124 -1.48 -7.63 -27.90
C ALA A 124 -2.64 -8.58 -28.26
N VAL A 125 -3.81 -8.02 -28.51
CA VAL A 125 -5.07 -8.76 -28.69
C VAL A 125 -5.92 -8.06 -29.75
N GLU A 126 -5.96 -8.63 -30.96
CA GLU A 126 -6.79 -8.11 -32.06
C GLU A 126 -8.21 -8.72 -32.08
N ASP A 127 -8.32 -9.98 -31.66
CA ASP A 127 -9.53 -10.79 -31.70
C ASP A 127 -10.30 -10.72 -30.36
N PRO A 128 -11.58 -10.28 -30.34
CA PRO A 128 -12.35 -10.07 -29.11
C PRO A 128 -12.68 -11.38 -28.36
N ASP A 129 -12.63 -12.54 -29.01
CA ASP A 129 -12.91 -13.83 -28.35
C ASP A 129 -11.67 -14.40 -27.62
N THR A 130 -10.51 -13.74 -27.76
CA THR A 130 -9.26 -14.13 -27.09
C THR A 130 -9.35 -13.93 -25.57
N LEU A 131 -8.98 -14.95 -24.80
CA LEU A 131 -8.86 -14.89 -23.35
C LEU A 131 -7.60 -14.14 -22.92
N VAL A 132 -7.78 -13.04 -22.18
CA VAL A 132 -6.69 -12.22 -21.65
C VAL A 132 -6.39 -12.64 -20.21
N VAL A 133 -5.22 -13.26 -19.99
CA VAL A 133 -4.76 -13.70 -18.68
C VAL A 133 -3.73 -12.71 -18.14
N VAL A 134 -4.09 -11.95 -17.10
CA VAL A 134 -3.14 -11.02 -16.46
C VAL A 134 -2.30 -11.76 -15.42
N ASN A 135 -0.99 -11.78 -15.62
CA ASN A 135 -0.01 -12.45 -14.76
C ASN A 135 0.72 -11.46 -13.83
N CYS A 136 1.24 -11.96 -12.69
CA CYS A 136 2.32 -11.33 -11.95
C CYS A 136 3.10 -12.40 -11.14
N ALA A 137 3.99 -11.99 -10.24
CA ALA A 137 4.72 -12.94 -9.38
C ALA A 137 3.81 -13.73 -8.41
N GLY A 138 2.62 -13.21 -8.13
CA GLY A 138 1.65 -13.75 -7.16
C GLY A 138 0.24 -13.22 -7.48
N ARG A 139 -0.40 -12.53 -6.53
CA ARG A 139 -1.81 -12.09 -6.64
C ARG A 139 -2.00 -10.60 -6.94
N THR A 140 -1.36 -9.71 -6.17
CA THR A 140 -1.73 -8.27 -6.11
C THR A 140 -1.77 -7.53 -7.45
N ARG A 141 -0.74 -7.70 -8.31
CA ARG A 141 -0.63 -6.94 -9.56
C ARG A 141 -1.48 -7.54 -10.69
N SER A 142 -1.70 -8.86 -10.68
CA SER A 142 -2.60 -9.53 -11.62
C SER A 142 -4.07 -9.20 -11.32
N ILE A 143 -4.49 -9.13 -10.06
CA ILE A 143 -5.85 -8.67 -9.66
C ILE A 143 -6.09 -7.23 -10.13
N ILE A 144 -5.23 -6.29 -9.72
CA ILE A 144 -5.38 -4.87 -10.06
C ILE A 144 -5.33 -4.67 -11.59
N GLY A 145 -4.45 -5.38 -12.30
CA GLY A 145 -4.36 -5.33 -13.76
C GLY A 145 -5.59 -5.89 -14.46
N CYS A 146 -6.11 -7.05 -14.02
CA CYS A 146 -7.35 -7.65 -14.52
C CYS A 146 -8.53 -6.69 -14.33
N GLN A 147 -8.74 -6.19 -13.11
CA GLN A 147 -9.83 -5.26 -12.84
C GLN A 147 -9.67 -3.93 -13.59
N SER A 148 -8.45 -3.48 -13.87
CA SER A 148 -8.21 -2.29 -14.69
C SER A 148 -8.64 -2.47 -16.15
N LEU A 149 -8.42 -3.65 -16.73
CA LEU A 149 -8.89 -3.98 -18.08
C LEU A 149 -10.42 -4.12 -18.14
N ILE A 150 -11.02 -4.77 -17.14
CA ILE A 150 -12.49 -4.89 -16.99
C ILE A 150 -13.12 -3.49 -16.86
N ASN A 151 -12.58 -2.63 -15.98
CA ASN A 151 -13.07 -1.27 -15.76
C ASN A 151 -12.83 -0.33 -16.97
N ALA A 152 -11.89 -0.67 -17.87
CA ALA A 152 -11.70 0.01 -19.15
C ALA A 152 -12.71 -0.44 -20.23
N GLY A 153 -13.47 -1.52 -19.98
CA GLY A 153 -14.55 -1.98 -20.86
C GLY A 153 -14.07 -2.58 -22.19
N ILE A 154 -12.91 -3.26 -22.18
CA ILE A 154 -12.43 -4.02 -23.34
C ILE A 154 -13.40 -5.18 -23.67
N PRO A 155 -13.53 -5.61 -24.94
CA PRO A 155 -14.51 -6.64 -25.31
C PRO A 155 -14.13 -8.04 -24.83
N ASN A 156 -12.84 -8.29 -24.61
CA ASN A 156 -12.30 -9.61 -24.31
C ASN A 156 -12.71 -10.14 -22.93
N PRO A 157 -12.89 -11.46 -22.77
CA PRO A 157 -12.89 -12.08 -21.45
C PRO A 157 -11.51 -11.91 -20.79
N VAL A 158 -11.49 -11.37 -19.57
CA VAL A 158 -10.26 -11.10 -18.79
C VAL A 158 -10.27 -11.89 -17.50
N VAL A 159 -9.14 -12.49 -17.15
CA VAL A 159 -8.92 -13.20 -15.88
C VAL A 159 -7.53 -12.91 -15.31
N ALA A 160 -7.39 -12.93 -13.99
CA ALA A 160 -6.08 -12.99 -13.33
C ALA A 160 -5.57 -14.43 -13.31
N LEU A 161 -4.27 -14.65 -13.55
CA LEU A 161 -3.64 -15.92 -13.20
C LEU A 161 -3.58 -16.02 -11.67
N LYS A 162 -4.31 -16.99 -11.10
CA LYS A 162 -4.34 -17.22 -9.66
C LYS A 162 -2.94 -17.64 -9.19
N ASP A 163 -2.45 -16.95 -8.16
CA ASP A 163 -1.14 -17.17 -7.54
C ASP A 163 0.08 -16.94 -8.46
N GLY A 164 -0.13 -16.48 -9.70
CA GLY A 164 0.90 -15.98 -10.61
C GLY A 164 1.97 -17.00 -11.01
N THR A 165 3.20 -16.53 -11.27
CA THR A 165 4.35 -17.41 -11.58
C THR A 165 4.69 -18.36 -10.42
N MET A 166 4.43 -17.99 -9.17
CA MET A 166 4.57 -18.91 -8.03
C MET A 166 3.55 -20.05 -8.12
N GLY A 167 2.27 -19.75 -8.37
CA GLY A 167 1.22 -20.76 -8.57
C GLY A 167 1.47 -21.67 -9.76
N TRP A 168 2.07 -21.13 -10.84
CA TRP A 168 2.48 -21.89 -12.01
C TRP A 168 3.62 -22.89 -11.69
N HIS A 169 4.66 -22.43 -10.99
CA HIS A 169 5.76 -23.29 -10.58
C HIS A 169 5.33 -24.35 -9.53
N LEU A 170 4.48 -23.97 -8.57
CA LEU A 170 3.92 -24.90 -7.57
C LEU A 170 2.96 -25.94 -8.18
N ALA A 171 2.39 -25.67 -9.36
CA ALA A 171 1.65 -26.64 -10.15
C ALA A 171 2.55 -27.60 -10.97
N GLY A 172 3.88 -27.50 -10.83
CA GLY A 172 4.85 -28.36 -11.51
C GLY A 172 5.18 -27.93 -12.95
N PHE A 173 4.73 -26.75 -13.40
CA PHE A 173 4.98 -26.28 -14.75
C PHE A 173 6.29 -25.47 -14.87
N ALA A 174 6.96 -25.62 -16.00
CA ALA A 174 8.15 -24.85 -16.34
C ALA A 174 7.84 -23.36 -16.51
N LEU A 175 8.80 -22.51 -16.13
CA LEU A 175 8.81 -21.08 -16.41
C LEU A 175 9.85 -20.79 -17.50
N ASP A 176 9.57 -19.78 -18.32
CA ASP A 176 10.51 -19.25 -19.30
C ASP A 176 11.45 -18.24 -18.64
N HIS A 177 12.71 -18.20 -19.08
CA HIS A 177 13.75 -17.29 -18.58
C HIS A 177 14.39 -16.51 -19.72
N GLY A 178 14.91 -15.31 -19.45
CA GLY A 178 15.55 -14.45 -20.45
C GLY A 178 14.59 -13.76 -21.43
N GLN A 179 13.27 -13.91 -21.25
CA GLN A 179 12.28 -13.38 -22.17
C GLN A 179 12.26 -11.84 -22.20
N THR A 180 12.01 -11.28 -23.39
CA THR A 180 11.97 -9.82 -23.62
C THR A 180 10.76 -9.37 -24.45
N LEU A 181 9.87 -10.29 -24.85
CA LEU A 181 8.67 -10.00 -25.62
C LEU A 181 7.81 -8.93 -24.94
N ARG A 182 7.54 -7.83 -25.65
CA ARG A 182 6.69 -6.72 -25.21
C ARG A 182 6.07 -6.07 -26.43
N HIS A 183 4.75 -5.90 -26.40
CA HIS A 183 4.02 -5.27 -27.49
C HIS A 183 4.43 -3.79 -27.59
N GLN A 184 4.99 -3.42 -28.73
CA GLN A 184 5.21 -2.03 -29.11
C GLN A 184 3.99 -1.55 -29.87
N ARG A 185 3.57 -0.31 -29.62
CA ARG A 185 2.35 0.21 -30.21
C ARG A 185 2.52 0.47 -31.70
N SER A 186 1.65 -0.13 -32.50
CA SER A 186 1.47 0.27 -33.91
C SER A 186 0.96 1.72 -33.95
N VAL A 187 1.54 2.59 -34.80
CA VAL A 187 1.16 4.01 -34.83
C VAL A 187 -0.17 4.20 -35.57
N SER A 188 -1.25 3.76 -34.92
CA SER A 188 -2.64 3.91 -35.32
C SER A 188 -3.39 4.84 -34.35
N PRO A 189 -4.49 5.52 -34.77
CA PRO A 189 -5.23 6.43 -33.90
C PRO A 189 -5.79 5.75 -32.64
N VAL A 190 -5.88 6.50 -31.53
CA VAL A 190 -6.27 6.03 -30.18
C VAL A 190 -7.72 5.49 -30.12
N SER A 191 -8.52 5.66 -31.18
CA SER A 191 -9.98 5.55 -31.19
C SER A 191 -10.58 4.15 -31.26
N ARG A 192 -9.80 3.06 -31.20
CA ARG A 192 -10.31 1.71 -31.55
C ARG A 192 -10.95 0.91 -30.40
N VAL A 193 -10.51 1.05 -29.14
CA VAL A 193 -10.85 0.08 -28.07
C VAL A 193 -11.57 0.66 -26.85
N LEU A 194 -11.28 1.89 -26.42
CA LEU A 194 -11.87 2.43 -25.19
C LEU A 194 -13.30 2.94 -25.42
N ARG A 195 -14.28 2.25 -24.82
CA ARG A 195 -15.63 2.81 -24.64
C ARG A 195 -15.56 4.05 -23.75
N PRO A 196 -16.41 5.09 -23.96
CA PRO A 196 -16.46 6.25 -23.07
C PRO A 196 -16.73 5.80 -21.62
N TRP A 197 -15.83 6.13 -20.71
CA TRP A 197 -15.95 5.73 -19.30
C TRP A 197 -17.24 6.29 -18.70
N ARG A 198 -18.16 5.40 -18.36
CA ARG A 198 -19.38 5.73 -17.63
C ARG A 198 -19.14 5.42 -16.15
N PRO A 199 -19.11 6.42 -15.25
CA PRO A 199 -19.09 6.13 -13.83
C PRO A 199 -20.33 5.32 -13.48
N GLN A 200 -20.14 4.19 -12.79
CA GLN A 200 -21.26 3.52 -12.12
C GLN A 200 -21.85 4.49 -11.09
N SER A 201 -23.17 4.65 -11.11
CA SER A 201 -23.87 5.61 -10.24
C SER A 201 -23.81 5.14 -8.79
N VAL A 202 -22.97 5.78 -7.96
CA VAL A 202 -22.81 5.45 -6.53
C VAL A 202 -23.97 6.01 -5.69
N SER A 203 -25.20 5.68 -6.09
CA SER A 203 -26.46 6.25 -5.58
C SER A 203 -26.83 5.83 -4.16
N GLY A 204 -26.05 4.96 -3.51
CA GLY A 204 -26.29 4.49 -2.13
C GLY A 204 -25.75 5.41 -1.02
N LEU A 205 -24.78 6.28 -1.28
CA LEU A 205 -23.95 6.90 -0.22
C LEU A 205 -24.53 8.14 0.49
N VAL A 206 -25.71 8.63 0.12
CA VAL A 206 -26.18 9.99 0.52
C VAL A 206 -27.28 10.00 1.60
N SER A 207 -27.99 8.89 1.80
CA SER A 207 -29.29 8.85 2.51
C SER A 207 -29.22 8.99 4.04
N GLU A 208 -28.12 8.60 4.70
CA GLU A 208 -28.05 8.51 6.17
C GLU A 208 -27.65 9.81 6.89
N SER A 209 -27.25 10.86 6.16
CA SER A 209 -26.88 12.17 6.72
C SER A 209 -28.02 12.91 7.46
N SER A 210 -29.25 12.41 7.35
CA SER A 210 -30.46 12.96 7.97
C SER A 210 -30.61 12.58 9.45
N ARG A 211 -30.14 11.41 9.88
CA ARG A 211 -30.60 10.77 11.13
C ARG A 211 -29.84 11.18 12.41
N CYS A 212 -28.63 11.71 12.30
CA CYS A 212 -27.75 12.04 13.43
C CYS A 212 -27.92 13.46 14.00
N ARG A 213 -29.14 14.02 14.06
CA ARG A 213 -29.36 15.44 14.41
C ARG A 213 -29.91 15.71 15.81
N ASN A 214 -30.51 14.73 16.49
CA ASN A 214 -31.17 14.89 17.80
C ASN A 214 -30.63 13.90 18.88
N SER A 215 -29.45 14.19 19.45
CA SER A 215 -28.98 13.56 20.69
C SER A 215 -28.05 14.49 21.49
N ALA A 216 -28.51 15.72 21.74
CA ALA A 216 -27.78 16.67 22.56
C ALA A 216 -27.84 16.28 24.05
N HIS A 217 -26.68 15.99 24.65
CA HIS A 217 -26.48 16.15 26.09
C HIS A 217 -25.73 17.45 26.36
N SER A 218 -26.07 18.09 27.47
CA SER A 218 -25.71 19.47 27.77
C SER A 218 -24.29 19.63 28.31
N GLY A 219 -23.57 20.65 27.82
CA GLY A 219 -22.49 21.26 28.59
C GLY A 219 -21.11 21.38 27.93
N MET A 220 -20.99 22.18 26.86
CA MET A 220 -19.87 23.11 26.69
C MET A 220 -20.14 24.13 25.57
N LYS A 221 -19.59 25.34 25.69
CA LYS A 221 -19.85 26.46 24.77
C LYS A 221 -19.13 26.26 23.43
N ARG A 222 -19.79 26.59 22.32
CA ARG A 222 -19.21 26.52 20.97
C ARG A 222 -18.26 27.69 20.72
N ALA A 223 -17.10 27.40 20.13
CA ALA A 223 -16.43 28.30 19.20
C ALA A 223 -16.49 27.65 17.82
N SER A 224 -16.91 28.38 16.79
CA SER A 224 -17.30 27.81 15.49
C SER A 224 -16.30 28.11 14.38
N ILE A 225 -15.72 27.07 13.78
CA ILE A 225 -14.98 27.13 12.52
C ILE A 225 -15.46 25.94 11.66
N PRO A 226 -15.85 26.13 10.38
CA PRO A 226 -16.34 25.04 9.54
C PRO A 226 -15.19 24.14 9.08
N CYS A 227 -15.36 22.82 9.21
CA CYS A 227 -14.43 21.83 8.68
C CYS A 227 -15.10 21.09 7.51
N PHE A 228 -14.56 21.26 6.30
CA PHE A 228 -15.16 20.74 5.06
C PHE A 228 -14.37 19.50 4.57
N TYR A 229 -14.64 18.34 5.16
CA TYR A 229 -14.23 17.05 4.59
C TYR A 229 -15.30 15.98 4.83
N SER A 230 -15.65 15.24 3.78
CA SER A 230 -16.67 14.20 3.81
C SER A 230 -16.10 12.88 4.34
N THR A 231 -16.45 12.50 5.56
CA THR A 231 -16.17 11.16 6.10
C THR A 231 -17.20 10.16 5.60
N CYS A 232 -16.83 9.29 4.67
CA CYS A 232 -17.65 8.11 4.36
C CYS A 232 -17.72 7.19 5.59
N ALA A 233 -18.92 6.72 5.94
CA ALA A 233 -19.12 5.79 7.04
C ALA A 233 -18.76 4.36 6.60
N LEU A 234 -18.00 3.65 7.44
CA LEU A 234 -17.66 2.23 7.26
C LEU A 234 -18.50 1.35 8.19
N PRO A 235 -18.76 0.07 7.83
CA PRO A 235 -19.46 -0.87 8.70
C PRO A 235 -18.70 -1.08 10.04
N ARG A 236 -19.46 -1.34 11.11
CA ARG A 236 -19.09 -0.97 12.50
C ARG A 236 -17.87 -1.65 13.14
N ASN A 237 -17.23 -2.63 12.49
CA ASN A 237 -16.23 -3.51 13.13
C ASN A 237 -14.76 -3.29 12.73
N LEU A 238 -14.41 -2.32 11.86
CA LEU A 238 -13.02 -1.84 11.71
C LEU A 238 -12.92 -0.33 11.89
N LYS A 239 -12.41 0.11 13.05
CA LYS A 239 -12.09 1.52 13.32
C LYS A 239 -10.69 1.87 12.79
N TRP A 240 -10.60 2.18 11.50
CA TRP A 240 -9.41 2.81 10.93
C TRP A 240 -9.25 4.26 11.43
N VAL A 241 -8.66 4.41 12.62
CA VAL A 241 -8.30 5.73 13.16
C VAL A 241 -6.99 6.18 12.51
N ILE A 242 -7.10 6.82 11.35
CA ILE A 242 -6.06 7.74 10.86
C ILE A 242 -6.02 8.90 11.85
N CYS A 243 -5.16 8.79 12.85
CA CYS A 243 -5.10 9.75 13.95
C CYS A 243 -4.53 11.09 13.43
N PRO A 244 -5.30 12.20 13.40
CA PRO A 244 -4.72 13.50 13.14
C PRO A 244 -3.82 13.84 14.34
N VAL A 245 -2.51 13.98 14.10
CA VAL A 245 -1.51 14.27 15.15
C VAL A 245 -1.87 15.59 15.84
N ARG A 246 -2.55 15.46 16.98
CA ARG A 246 -3.07 16.57 17.76
C ARG A 246 -1.93 17.10 18.61
N TYR A 247 -1.35 18.23 18.23
CA TYR A 247 -0.31 18.92 19.00
C TYR A 247 -0.84 19.39 20.36
N LEU A 248 -0.92 18.47 21.32
CA LEU A 248 -0.92 18.76 22.74
C LEU A 248 0.52 19.14 23.10
N ARG A 249 0.80 20.45 23.17
CA ARG A 249 2.04 20.92 23.81
C ARG A 249 1.95 20.61 25.31
N PRO A 250 2.84 19.79 25.89
CA PRO A 250 3.03 19.81 27.33
C PRO A 250 3.69 21.14 27.71
N ALA A 251 3.31 21.73 28.84
CA ALA A 251 3.96 22.93 29.35
C ALA A 251 5.31 22.58 30.01
N VAL A 252 6.34 22.34 29.21
CA VAL A 252 7.71 22.08 29.70
C VAL A 252 8.47 23.41 29.83
N SER A 253 9.07 23.63 30.99
CA SER A 253 9.84 24.85 31.30
C SER A 253 11.14 24.94 30.49
N TRP A 254 11.39 26.08 29.86
CA TRP A 254 12.60 26.34 29.08
C TRP A 254 13.84 26.59 29.97
N CYS A 255 14.59 25.54 30.28
CA CYS A 255 15.95 25.67 30.82
C CYS A 255 16.97 25.76 29.67
N ARG A 256 17.30 26.99 29.23
CA ARG A 256 18.49 27.22 28.40
C ARG A 256 19.76 27.16 29.27
N PRO A 257 20.86 26.54 28.81
CA PRO A 257 22.16 26.71 29.46
C PRO A 257 22.56 28.19 29.44
N ARG A 258 22.94 28.75 30.60
CA ARG A 258 23.69 30.01 30.69
C ARG A 258 25.15 29.71 30.95
N THR A 259 26.04 30.28 30.15
CA THR A 259 27.49 30.23 30.33
C THR A 259 27.93 31.36 31.27
N SER A 260 28.29 31.02 32.51
CA SER A 260 29.05 31.91 33.40
C SER A 260 29.74 31.14 34.52
N THR A 261 31.04 31.38 34.70
CA THR A 261 31.89 30.79 35.74
C THR A 261 31.78 31.52 37.08
N SER A 262 31.70 30.77 38.19
CA SER A 262 32.07 31.24 39.54
C SER A 262 32.38 30.04 40.44
N VAL A 263 33.16 30.26 41.51
CA VAL A 263 33.91 29.23 42.24
C VAL A 263 33.42 29.06 43.70
N CYS A 264 33.59 27.85 44.25
CA CYS A 264 33.50 27.45 45.67
C CYS A 264 32.18 27.61 46.44
N ALA A 265 31.66 26.47 46.94
CA ALA A 265 31.66 26.17 48.39
C ALA A 265 31.42 24.66 48.64
N THR A 266 31.91 24.12 49.75
CA THR A 266 31.82 22.70 50.14
C THR A 266 30.85 22.46 51.30
N ARG A 267 30.06 21.38 51.22
CA ARG A 267 29.66 20.51 52.35
C ARG A 267 29.09 19.18 51.83
N ALA A 268 28.92 18.18 52.69
CA ALA A 268 28.76 16.78 52.31
C ALA A 268 27.65 16.05 53.11
N TRP A 269 27.47 14.75 52.81
CA TRP A 269 26.51 13.78 53.41
C TRP A 269 25.04 13.95 52.93
N SER A 270 24.23 12.89 52.73
CA SER A 270 24.44 11.43 52.89
C SER A 270 23.51 10.58 51.98
N SER A 271 23.77 9.27 51.93
CA SER A 271 22.90 8.11 51.55
C SER A 271 21.37 8.34 51.44
N SER A 272 20.60 7.65 50.59
CA SER A 272 20.86 6.62 49.55
C SER A 272 19.58 6.50 48.65
N THR A 273 19.17 5.47 47.87
CA THR A 273 19.48 4.01 47.74
C THR A 273 19.04 3.50 46.35
N THR A 274 19.62 2.39 45.86
CA THR A 274 19.20 1.66 44.63
C THR A 274 18.38 0.40 44.96
N PRO A 275 17.44 -0.01 44.10
CA PRO A 275 17.59 -1.27 43.35
C PRO A 275 17.26 -1.08 41.84
N ALA A 276 17.99 -1.63 40.87
CA ALA A 276 18.41 -3.03 40.62
C ALA A 276 17.31 -3.86 39.93
N CYS A 277 17.64 -4.43 38.76
CA CYS A 277 16.71 -5.10 37.84
C CYS A 277 16.91 -6.63 37.79
N GLY A 278 15.87 -7.34 37.31
CA GLY A 278 15.91 -8.75 36.90
C GLY A 278 15.07 -9.69 37.76
N PRO A 279 14.95 -10.97 37.35
CA PRO A 279 15.38 -11.54 36.07
C PRO A 279 14.39 -11.29 34.92
#